data_AF-A0A838PC45-F1
#
_entry.id   AF-A0A838PC45-F1
#
_cell.length_a   1.000
_cell.length_b   1.000
_cell.length_c   1.000
_cell.angle_alpha   90.00
_cell.angle_beta   90.00
_cell.angle_gamma   90.00
#
_symmetry.space_group_name_H-M   'P 1'
#
loop_
_entity.id
_entity.type
_entity.pdbx_description
1 polymer ?
#
loop_
_entity_poly.entity_id
_entity_poly.type
_entity_poly.pdbx_seq_one_letter_code
_entity_poly.pdbx_strand_id
1 'polypeptide(L)'
;MKERTILFLVAMILGGFGTGGVTPSFGQEREEDVRGAFLTTRTKPAEKSSPSATTTRPSRRRPKTSQAKASGNASVKIGATNASVAVGAKSEPKTDAVAGEKPKAQKMGLGLTLFARDTNGLSVRADPSRVFRSGERVRVLLETNTDGYLYIFNTTDGGKPVMIYPNAELDEGGNYIQSHVPFEIPASTASEERLRWFTFDKNEGSERLFFVFTREPLPLVPTEDDLITYCKQGEGKCPIKPETEMWAQIQTELNAPVQVAKSERYGKAQTAIEQDATTRGLGLSKNDPEPSMVMMRASTDASILVAVLELLHK
;
A
#
# COMPACT_ATOMS: atom_id res chain seq x y z
N MET A 1 -27.10 -72.51 -10.74
CA MET A 1 -26.09 -73.16 -9.88
C MET A 1 -24.72 -73.00 -10.52
N LYS A 2 -23.93 -72.00 -10.10
CA LYS A 2 -22.45 -72.01 -9.98
C LYS A 2 -21.92 -70.60 -9.82
N GLU A 3 -21.37 -70.36 -8.64
CA GLU A 3 -20.51 -69.25 -8.27
C GLU A 3 -19.29 -69.16 -9.19
N ARG A 4 -18.78 -67.93 -9.39
CA ARG A 4 -17.43 -67.69 -9.88
C ARG A 4 -16.77 -66.56 -9.08
N THR A 5 -16.07 -67.01 -8.04
CA THR A 5 -14.73 -66.63 -7.57
C THR A 5 -14.14 -65.30 -8.09
N ILE A 6 -13.95 -64.37 -7.16
CA ILE A 6 -13.11 -63.18 -7.27
C ILE A 6 -11.65 -63.58 -7.02
N LEU A 7 -10.77 -63.31 -7.98
CA LEU A 7 -9.32 -63.50 -7.84
C LEU A 7 -8.68 -62.14 -7.51
N PHE A 8 -8.12 -62.01 -6.31
CA PHE A 8 -7.26 -60.89 -5.92
C PHE A 8 -5.86 -61.10 -6.51
N LEU A 9 -5.38 -60.13 -7.31
CA LEU A 9 -3.99 -60.07 -7.75
C LEU A 9 -3.25 -59.01 -6.93
N VAL A 10 -2.34 -59.46 -6.07
CA VAL A 10 -1.38 -58.63 -5.34
C VAL A 10 -0.19 -58.38 -6.25
N ALA A 11 0.05 -57.13 -6.63
CA ALA A 11 1.29 -56.71 -7.27
C ALA A 11 2.18 -56.02 -6.22
N MET A 12 3.21 -56.73 -5.75
CA MET A 12 4.36 -56.12 -5.08
C MET A 12 5.18 -55.35 -6.11
N ILE A 13 5.42 -54.06 -5.85
CA ILE A 13 6.48 -53.29 -6.52
C ILE A 13 7.56 -52.99 -5.48
N LEU A 14 8.72 -53.61 -5.68
CA LEU A 14 9.98 -53.34 -5.00
C LEU A 14 10.71 -52.18 -5.69
N GLY A 15 11.16 -51.22 -4.88
CA GLY A 15 12.49 -50.60 -4.97
C GLY A 15 12.80 -49.68 -6.17
N GLY A 16 12.71 -48.37 -5.93
CA GLY A 16 13.45 -47.36 -6.67
C GLY A 16 13.91 -46.26 -5.72
N PHE A 17 15.21 -46.21 -5.44
CA PHE A 17 15.86 -45.12 -4.70
C PHE A 17 15.64 -43.79 -5.45
N GLY A 18 14.72 -42.97 -4.93
CA GLY A 18 14.51 -41.61 -5.42
C GLY A 18 15.55 -40.67 -4.83
N THR A 19 16.51 -40.24 -5.64
CA THR A 19 17.22 -38.98 -5.40
C THR A 19 16.19 -37.85 -5.55
N GLY A 20 15.78 -37.27 -4.42
CA GLY A 20 14.79 -36.20 -4.36
C GLY A 20 15.30 -34.92 -5.03
N GLY A 21 15.04 -34.78 -6.33
CA GLY A 21 14.96 -33.48 -6.96
C GLY A 21 13.60 -32.88 -6.64
N VAL A 22 13.56 -31.90 -5.74
CA VAL A 22 12.38 -31.07 -5.52
C VAL A 22 12.20 -30.22 -6.78
N THR A 23 11.37 -30.67 -7.71
CA THR A 23 10.89 -29.80 -8.78
C THR A 23 9.95 -28.78 -8.14
N PRO A 24 10.26 -27.47 -8.13
CA PRO A 24 9.31 -26.48 -7.65
C PRO A 24 8.03 -26.59 -8.50
N SER A 25 6.88 -26.57 -7.83
CA SER A 25 5.59 -26.53 -8.51
C SER A 25 5.48 -25.23 -9.32
N PHE A 26 4.89 -25.28 -10.51
CA PHE A 26 4.60 -24.11 -11.37
C PHE A 26 3.86 -22.95 -10.68
N GLY A 27 3.24 -23.19 -9.52
CA GLY A 27 2.68 -22.14 -8.67
C GLY A 27 3.75 -21.36 -7.91
N GLN A 28 4.73 -22.05 -7.32
CA GLN A 28 5.77 -21.45 -6.48
C GLN A 28 6.71 -20.56 -7.30
N GLU A 29 7.10 -20.98 -8.51
CA GLU A 29 7.92 -20.15 -9.40
C GLU A 29 7.23 -18.83 -9.76
N ARG A 30 5.92 -18.87 -10.04
CA ARG A 30 5.14 -17.66 -10.34
C ARG A 30 5.01 -16.72 -9.14
N GLU A 31 4.88 -17.26 -7.93
CA GLU A 31 4.86 -16.43 -6.72
C GLU A 31 6.22 -15.77 -6.46
N GLU A 32 7.31 -16.52 -6.65
CA GLU A 32 8.68 -15.99 -6.54
C GLU A 32 8.95 -14.91 -7.60
N ASP A 33 8.44 -15.05 -8.82
CA ASP A 33 8.54 -14.03 -9.87
C ASP A 33 7.81 -12.73 -9.52
N VAL A 34 6.59 -12.82 -9.00
CA VAL A 34 5.78 -11.65 -8.60
C VAL A 34 6.45 -10.90 -7.46
N ARG A 35 6.87 -11.65 -6.44
CA ARG A 35 7.57 -11.11 -5.28
C ARG A 35 8.92 -10.52 -5.68
N GLY A 36 9.68 -11.24 -6.50
CA GLY A 36 10.95 -10.77 -7.06
C GLY A 36 10.79 -9.48 -7.85
N ALA A 37 9.79 -9.40 -8.74
CA ALA A 37 9.49 -8.19 -9.50
C ALA A 37 9.19 -7.00 -8.58
N PHE A 38 8.40 -7.19 -7.53
CA PHE A 38 8.12 -6.14 -6.55
C PHE A 38 9.37 -5.73 -5.74
N LEU A 39 10.17 -6.68 -5.27
CA LEU A 39 11.36 -6.37 -4.46
C LEU A 39 12.50 -5.76 -5.30
N THR A 40 12.56 -6.05 -6.60
CA THR A 40 13.55 -5.43 -7.49
C THR A 40 13.31 -3.96 -7.76
N THR A 41 12.09 -3.46 -7.53
CA THR A 41 11.78 -2.03 -7.68
C THR A 41 12.14 -1.23 -6.43
N ARG A 42 12.42 -1.89 -5.29
CA ARG A 42 13.02 -1.23 -4.12
C ARG A 42 14.37 -0.66 -4.52
N THR A 43 14.47 0.67 -4.60
CA THR A 43 15.76 1.33 -4.77
C THR A 43 16.54 1.21 -3.47
N LYS A 44 17.88 1.17 -3.55
CA LYS A 44 18.71 1.25 -2.35
C LYS A 44 18.36 2.58 -1.65
N PRO A 45 18.02 2.57 -0.34
CA PRO A 45 17.76 3.81 0.38
C PRO A 45 18.93 4.75 0.14
N ALA A 46 18.66 5.91 -0.46
CA ALA A 46 19.71 6.89 -0.64
C ALA A 46 20.12 7.37 0.76
N GLU A 47 21.35 7.07 1.19
CA GLU A 47 22.01 7.69 2.35
C GLU A 47 22.23 9.22 2.16
N LYS A 48 21.45 9.89 1.31
CA LYS A 48 21.60 11.31 1.01
C LYS A 48 21.01 12.16 2.15
N SER A 49 21.86 12.36 3.15
CA SER A 49 22.25 13.66 3.69
C SER A 49 21.16 14.74 3.71
N SER A 50 20.49 14.85 4.85
CA SER A 50 20.13 16.14 5.43
C SER A 50 20.30 16.03 6.95
N PRO A 51 21.34 16.67 7.53
CA PRO A 51 21.54 16.67 8.98
C PRO A 51 20.63 17.72 9.60
N SER A 52 19.31 17.51 9.54
CA SER A 52 18.30 18.17 10.38
C SER A 52 16.92 17.61 10.04
N ALA A 53 16.69 16.32 10.32
CA ALA A 53 15.32 15.81 10.39
C ALA A 53 14.95 15.76 11.87
N THR A 54 14.32 16.84 12.34
CA THR A 54 13.45 16.76 13.52
C THR A 54 12.51 15.56 13.33
N THR A 55 12.15 14.88 14.41
CA THR A 55 11.31 13.68 14.51
C THR A 55 9.85 13.85 14.03
N THR A 56 9.63 14.66 13.00
CA THR A 56 8.32 14.94 12.41
C THR A 56 7.87 13.77 11.53
N ARG A 57 6.69 13.23 11.87
CA ARG A 57 5.94 12.22 11.11
C ARG A 57 5.95 12.55 9.60
N PRO A 58 6.16 11.56 8.71
CA PRO A 58 6.08 11.79 7.27
C PRO A 58 4.67 12.27 6.89
N SER A 59 4.59 13.41 6.19
CA SER A 59 3.31 13.94 5.71
C SER A 59 2.77 13.08 4.56
N ARG A 60 1.48 12.77 4.61
CA ARG A 60 0.76 12.05 3.53
C ARG A 60 -0.06 12.98 2.64
N ARG A 61 0.17 14.30 2.77
CA ARG A 61 -0.37 15.25 1.81
C ARG A 61 0.32 15.06 0.48
N ARG A 62 -0.45 15.26 -0.59
CA ARG A 62 0.06 15.29 -1.95
C ARG A 62 1.18 16.35 -2.04
N PRO A 63 2.30 16.04 -2.71
CA PRO A 63 3.31 17.04 -3.02
C PRO A 63 2.66 18.21 -3.77
N LYS A 64 2.77 19.43 -3.22
CA LYS A 64 2.36 20.64 -3.94
C LYS A 64 3.31 20.82 -5.11
N THR A 65 2.89 20.45 -6.33
CA THR A 65 3.57 20.92 -7.54
C THR A 65 3.62 22.43 -7.47
N SER A 66 4.82 23.01 -7.41
CA SER A 66 5.02 24.45 -7.47
C SER A 66 4.62 24.92 -8.87
N GLN A 67 3.32 25.13 -9.09
CA GLN A 67 2.86 25.90 -10.24
C GLN A 67 3.34 27.32 -10.00
N ALA A 68 4.34 27.73 -10.78
CA ALA A 68 4.74 29.11 -10.88
C ALA A 68 3.49 29.95 -11.14
N LYS A 69 3.24 30.92 -10.26
CA LYS A 69 2.22 31.95 -10.45
C LYS A 69 2.55 32.71 -11.74
N ALA A 70 1.97 32.31 -12.86
CA ALA A 70 1.73 33.22 -13.98
C ALA A 70 0.61 34.18 -13.56
N SER A 71 0.97 35.17 -12.74
CA SER A 71 0.10 36.30 -12.45
C SER A 71 0.07 37.20 -13.69
N GLY A 72 -0.87 36.92 -14.60
CA GLY A 72 -1.23 37.85 -15.64
C GLY A 72 -1.93 39.05 -15.01
N ASN A 73 -1.23 40.18 -14.91
CA ASN A 73 -1.85 41.49 -14.80
C ASN A 73 -1.29 42.37 -15.92
N ALA A 74 -2.12 42.59 -16.93
CA ALA A 74 -1.90 43.59 -17.95
C ALA A 74 -2.46 44.93 -17.46
N SER A 75 -1.59 45.94 -17.33
CA SER A 75 -1.96 47.34 -17.58
C SER A 75 -0.74 48.27 -17.63
N VAL A 76 -0.50 48.77 -18.86
CA VAL A 76 -0.16 50.16 -19.22
C VAL A 76 1.31 50.66 -19.11
N LYS A 77 1.83 51.07 -20.29
CA LYS A 77 3.06 51.85 -20.60
C LYS A 77 3.05 53.23 -19.88
N ILE A 78 4.15 53.93 -19.59
CA ILE A 78 5.05 54.69 -20.48
C ILE A 78 6.17 55.29 -19.59
N GLY A 79 7.41 55.42 -20.09
CA GLY A 79 8.33 56.49 -19.63
C GLY A 79 9.81 56.10 -19.56
N ALA A 80 10.62 56.63 -20.48
CA ALA A 80 12.06 56.48 -20.57
C ALA A 80 12.83 57.31 -19.52
N THR A 81 14.02 56.87 -19.10
CA THR A 81 15.30 57.62 -19.15
C THR A 81 16.50 56.75 -18.70
N ASN A 82 17.68 57.17 -19.16
CA ASN A 82 18.95 56.44 -19.31
C ASN A 82 19.84 56.32 -18.05
N ALA A 83 20.76 55.33 -18.13
CA ALA A 83 22.16 55.28 -17.65
C ALA A 83 22.41 55.38 -16.13
N SER A 84 23.40 54.75 -15.49
CA SER A 84 24.50 53.81 -15.78
C SER A 84 24.90 53.23 -14.40
N VAL A 85 25.54 52.08 -14.28
CA VAL A 85 26.96 51.94 -13.88
C VAL A 85 27.27 50.44 -13.78
N ALA A 86 28.47 50.10 -14.21
CA ALA A 86 29.01 48.76 -14.44
C ALA A 86 29.35 47.96 -13.17
N VAL A 87 29.59 46.66 -13.39
CA VAL A 87 30.76 45.84 -12.96
C VAL A 87 30.31 44.46 -12.48
N GLY A 88 30.87 43.41 -13.10
CA GLY A 88 30.90 42.07 -12.50
C GLY A 88 30.74 40.92 -13.47
N ALA A 89 31.75 40.68 -14.31
CA ALA A 89 31.89 39.40 -15.02
C ALA A 89 32.13 38.27 -14.02
N LYS A 90 31.31 37.20 -14.05
CA LYS A 90 31.63 35.87 -13.49
C LYS A 90 30.73 34.79 -14.09
N SER A 91 31.32 34.04 -15.02
CA SER A 91 31.20 32.59 -15.24
C SER A 91 29.83 31.91 -15.08
N GLU A 92 29.22 31.57 -16.22
CA GLU A 92 28.16 30.58 -16.36
C GLU A 92 28.67 29.16 -15.99
N PRO A 93 27.95 28.38 -15.17
CA PRO A 93 28.13 26.94 -15.13
C PRO A 93 27.23 26.29 -16.19
N LYS A 94 27.85 25.75 -17.25
CA LYS A 94 27.22 24.76 -18.13
C LYS A 94 26.77 23.57 -17.28
N THR A 95 25.47 23.43 -17.13
CA THR A 95 24.86 22.20 -16.63
C THR A 95 24.54 21.35 -17.85
N ASP A 96 25.35 20.31 -18.06
CA ASP A 96 25.06 19.24 -19.01
C ASP A 96 23.79 18.52 -18.51
N ALA A 97 22.64 18.90 -19.07
CA ALA A 97 21.39 18.20 -18.88
C ALA A 97 21.50 16.84 -19.55
N VAL A 98 21.81 15.81 -18.76
CA VAL A 98 21.63 14.42 -19.16
C VAL A 98 20.14 14.24 -19.46
N ALA A 99 19.83 14.05 -20.74
CA ALA A 99 18.49 13.76 -21.23
C ALA A 99 17.93 12.54 -20.48
N GLY A 100 16.95 12.77 -19.61
CA GLY A 100 16.26 11.73 -18.87
C GLY A 100 15.52 10.80 -19.83
N GLU A 101 15.90 9.53 -19.81
CA GLU A 101 15.10 8.45 -20.39
C GLU A 101 13.67 8.53 -19.82
N LYS A 102 12.66 8.48 -20.69
CA LYS A 102 11.25 8.45 -20.25
C LYS A 102 11.08 7.25 -19.31
N PRO A 103 10.51 7.40 -18.10
CA PRO A 103 10.29 6.28 -17.22
C PRO A 103 9.43 5.23 -17.93
N LYS A 104 9.95 4.01 -18.08
CA LYS A 104 9.19 2.89 -18.62
C LYS A 104 7.98 2.66 -17.71
N ALA A 105 6.78 2.56 -18.30
CA ALA A 105 5.56 2.35 -17.52
C ALA A 105 5.69 1.09 -16.64
N GLN A 106 5.69 1.29 -15.32
CA GLN A 106 5.86 0.21 -14.34
C GLN A 106 4.49 -0.36 -13.95
N LYS A 107 4.40 -1.69 -13.78
CA LYS A 107 3.20 -2.37 -13.25
C LYS A 107 2.93 -1.89 -11.83
N MET A 108 1.66 -1.63 -11.50
CA MET A 108 1.28 -1.30 -10.12
C MET A 108 1.37 -2.53 -9.23
N GLY A 109 1.94 -2.34 -8.05
CA GLY A 109 2.19 -3.37 -7.05
C GLY A 109 1.87 -2.89 -5.65
N LEU A 110 1.30 -3.78 -4.85
CA LEU A 110 0.96 -3.55 -3.45
C LEU A 110 1.42 -4.73 -2.60
N GLY A 111 2.21 -4.42 -1.58
CA GLY A 111 2.62 -5.32 -0.50
C GLY A 111 1.77 -5.08 0.75
N LEU A 112 1.32 -6.16 1.38
CA LEU A 112 0.53 -6.17 2.61
C LEU A 112 1.13 -7.12 3.65
N THR A 113 1.25 -6.66 4.88
CA THR A 113 1.53 -7.50 6.05
C THR A 113 0.52 -7.18 7.15
N LEU A 114 -0.24 -8.19 7.58
CA LEU A 114 -1.14 -8.07 8.71
C LEU A 114 -0.37 -8.33 10.01
N PHE A 115 -0.45 -7.40 10.95
CA PHE A 115 0.04 -7.56 12.31
C PHE A 115 -1.15 -7.65 13.27
N ALA A 116 -1.09 -8.59 14.20
CA ALA A 116 -1.95 -8.61 15.39
C ALA A 116 -1.14 -8.16 16.61
N ARG A 117 -1.80 -7.50 17.55
CA ARG A 117 -1.21 -7.18 18.86
C ARG A 117 -1.24 -8.42 19.75
N ASP A 118 -0.09 -8.86 20.21
CA ASP A 118 0.01 -9.97 21.16
C ASP A 118 -0.29 -9.53 22.62
N THR A 119 -0.21 -10.48 23.55
CA THR A 119 -0.45 -10.22 24.99
C THR A 119 0.60 -9.30 25.64
N ASN A 120 1.79 -9.18 25.04
CA ASN A 120 2.85 -8.28 25.50
C ASN A 120 2.74 -6.90 24.85
N GLY A 121 1.77 -6.70 23.97
CA GLY A 121 1.54 -5.47 23.22
C GLY A 121 2.41 -5.32 21.98
N LEU A 122 3.12 -6.36 21.55
CA LEU A 122 3.96 -6.35 20.36
C LEU A 122 3.14 -6.61 19.09
N SER A 123 3.55 -5.99 17.98
CA SER A 123 3.03 -6.30 16.65
C SER A 123 3.62 -7.62 16.15
N VAL A 124 2.78 -8.63 15.90
CA VAL A 124 3.20 -9.96 15.42
C VAL A 124 2.49 -10.29 14.11
N ARG A 125 3.22 -10.78 13.10
CA ARG A 125 2.65 -11.17 11.80
C ARG A 125 1.53 -12.19 12.01
N ALA A 126 0.34 -11.87 11.53
CA ALA A 126 -0.84 -12.69 11.67
C ALA A 126 -1.22 -13.30 10.32
N ASP A 127 -1.66 -14.56 10.38
CA ASP A 127 -2.33 -15.20 9.26
C ASP A 127 -3.74 -14.60 9.12
N PRO A 128 -4.10 -14.00 7.97
CA PRO A 128 -5.43 -13.43 7.77
C PRO A 128 -6.55 -14.49 7.74
N SER A 129 -6.22 -15.76 7.48
CA SER A 129 -7.20 -16.85 7.47
C SER A 129 -7.61 -17.34 8.86
N ARG A 130 -6.91 -16.89 9.91
CA ARG A 130 -7.27 -17.24 11.29
C ARG A 130 -8.57 -16.55 11.69
N VAL A 131 -9.25 -17.15 12.67
CA VAL A 131 -10.40 -16.53 13.32
C VAL A 131 -9.89 -15.50 14.34
N PHE A 132 -10.40 -14.28 14.22
CA PHE A 132 -10.18 -13.18 15.15
C PHE A 132 -11.32 -13.12 16.18
N ARG A 133 -11.00 -12.69 17.39
CA ARG A 133 -11.97 -12.54 18.50
C ARG A 133 -12.21 -11.08 18.84
N SER A 134 -13.36 -10.81 19.45
CA SER A 134 -13.67 -9.50 20.02
C SER A 134 -12.56 -9.00 20.94
N GLY A 135 -12.16 -7.75 20.75
CA GLY A 135 -11.08 -7.08 21.47
C GLY A 135 -9.68 -7.35 20.93
N GLU A 136 -9.50 -8.29 20.01
CA GLU A 136 -8.23 -8.40 19.28
C GLU A 136 -7.99 -7.16 18.43
N ARG A 137 -6.71 -6.86 18.25
CA ARG A 137 -6.25 -5.64 17.59
C ARG A 137 -5.36 -5.99 16.43
N VAL A 138 -5.62 -5.39 15.28
CA VAL A 138 -4.85 -5.58 14.07
C VAL A 138 -4.44 -4.27 13.43
N ARG A 139 -3.38 -4.34 12.65
CA ARG A 139 -2.84 -3.26 11.86
C ARG A 139 -2.28 -3.84 10.58
N VAL A 140 -2.36 -3.08 9.50
CA VAL A 140 -1.80 -3.47 8.22
C VAL A 140 -0.61 -2.58 7.91
N LEU A 141 0.52 -3.21 7.62
CA LEU A 141 1.68 -2.58 7.02
C LEU A 141 1.54 -2.70 5.50
N LEU A 142 1.65 -1.56 4.82
CA LEU A 142 1.44 -1.42 3.39
C LEU A 142 2.70 -0.87 2.74
N GLU A 143 2.97 -1.32 1.51
CA GLU A 143 4.07 -0.82 0.69
C GLU A 143 3.65 -0.84 -0.78
N THR A 144 3.84 0.25 -1.50
CA THR A 144 3.57 0.31 -2.95
C THR A 144 4.89 0.33 -3.72
N ASN A 145 4.88 -0.10 -4.97
CA ASN A 145 6.07 -0.03 -5.82
C ASN A 145 6.13 1.23 -6.70
N THR A 146 5.04 2.01 -6.71
CA THR A 146 4.98 3.34 -7.34
C THR A 146 4.36 4.32 -6.37
N ASP A 147 4.57 5.60 -6.62
CA ASP A 147 3.81 6.67 -5.98
C ASP A 147 2.34 6.58 -6.40
N GLY A 148 1.44 7.02 -5.52
CA GLY A 148 0.01 7.08 -5.81
C GLY A 148 -0.83 7.37 -4.57
N TYR A 149 -2.09 6.96 -4.61
CA TYR A 149 -3.08 7.23 -3.56
C TYR A 149 -3.66 5.91 -3.06
N LEU A 150 -3.87 5.79 -1.75
CA LEU A 150 -4.51 4.62 -1.16
C LEU A 150 -5.86 4.98 -0.55
N TYR A 151 -6.86 4.16 -0.82
CA TYR A 151 -8.12 4.15 -0.10
C TYR A 151 -8.34 2.77 0.51
N ILE A 152 -8.96 2.71 1.69
CA ILE A 152 -9.43 1.45 2.26
C ILE A 152 -10.91 1.55 2.53
N PHE A 153 -11.66 0.64 1.92
CA PHE A 153 -13.07 0.43 2.21
C PHE A 153 -13.24 -0.85 3.00
N ASN A 154 -14.16 -0.84 3.95
CA ASN A 154 -14.55 -2.01 4.71
C ASN A 154 -16.00 -2.41 4.37
N THR A 155 -16.25 -3.71 4.30
CA THR A 155 -17.61 -4.28 4.35
C THR A 155 -17.65 -5.38 5.40
N THR A 156 -18.64 -5.36 6.27
CA THR A 156 -18.98 -6.49 7.15
C THR A 156 -20.06 -7.34 6.46
N ASP A 157 -19.85 -8.65 6.35
CA ASP A 157 -20.80 -9.62 5.77
C ASP A 157 -21.33 -9.26 4.38
N GLY A 158 -20.47 -8.63 3.56
CA GLY A 158 -20.85 -8.16 2.23
C GLY A 158 -21.85 -7.00 2.23
N GLY A 159 -22.02 -6.33 3.37
CA GLY A 159 -22.84 -5.13 3.52
C GLY A 159 -22.32 -3.93 2.74
N LYS A 160 -22.92 -2.76 3.01
CA LYS A 160 -22.55 -1.53 2.30
C LYS A 160 -21.12 -1.11 2.65
N PRO A 161 -20.29 -0.75 1.66
CA PRO A 161 -18.93 -0.30 1.90
C PRO A 161 -18.89 1.00 2.69
N VAL A 162 -17.92 1.10 3.60
CA VAL A 162 -17.57 2.33 4.32
C VAL A 162 -16.08 2.60 4.15
N MET A 163 -15.71 3.84 3.85
CA MET A 163 -14.33 4.25 3.75
C MET A 163 -13.74 4.42 5.15
N ILE A 164 -12.68 3.67 5.44
CA ILE A 164 -11.95 3.72 6.72
C ILE A 164 -10.58 4.38 6.58
N TYR A 165 -10.09 4.56 5.34
CA TYR A 165 -8.89 5.33 5.02
C TYR A 165 -9.03 6.03 3.65
N PRO A 166 -8.59 7.29 3.49
CA PRO A 166 -8.10 8.20 4.54
C PRO A 166 -9.16 8.49 5.61
N ASN A 167 -8.70 8.87 6.81
CA ASN A 167 -9.57 9.22 7.93
C ASN A 167 -9.24 10.65 8.36
N ALA A 168 -10.24 11.50 8.57
CA ALA A 168 -10.04 12.90 8.94
C ALA A 168 -9.26 13.10 10.26
N GLU A 169 -9.26 12.10 11.15
CA GLU A 169 -8.53 12.11 12.42
C GLU A 169 -7.08 11.60 12.29
N LEU A 170 -6.70 11.05 11.13
CA LEU A 170 -5.41 10.43 10.88
C LEU A 170 -4.66 11.16 9.75
N ASP A 171 -3.35 11.34 9.91
CA ASP A 171 -2.45 11.76 8.82
C ASP A 171 -2.93 13.02 8.05
N GLU A 172 -3.61 13.94 8.75
CA GLU A 172 -4.21 15.15 8.16
C GLU A 172 -5.18 14.85 7.00
N GLY A 173 -5.83 13.69 7.01
CA GLY A 173 -6.72 13.23 5.94
C GLY A 173 -5.99 12.87 4.64
N GLY A 174 -4.66 12.86 4.65
CA GLY A 174 -3.83 12.57 3.48
C GLY A 174 -3.83 11.09 3.12
N ASN A 175 -3.74 10.80 1.82
CA ASN A 175 -3.72 9.44 1.29
C ASN A 175 -2.65 9.20 0.23
N TYR A 176 -1.76 10.17 -0.01
CA TYR A 176 -0.64 10.02 -0.93
C TYR A 176 0.43 9.10 -0.30
N ILE A 177 0.88 8.12 -1.06
CA ILE A 177 1.88 7.13 -0.67
C ILE A 177 3.07 7.22 -1.63
N GLN A 178 4.27 7.24 -1.06
CA GLN A 178 5.52 7.18 -1.80
C GLN A 178 5.94 5.74 -2.03
N SER A 179 6.48 5.47 -3.22
CA SER A 179 7.02 4.16 -3.58
C SER A 179 8.03 3.67 -2.54
N HIS A 180 7.84 2.42 -2.11
CA HIS A 180 8.69 1.67 -1.19
C HIS A 180 8.90 2.27 0.20
N VAL A 181 8.16 3.33 0.55
CA VAL A 181 8.08 3.84 1.92
C VAL A 181 6.91 3.12 2.60
N PRO A 182 7.18 2.14 3.48
CA PRO A 182 6.11 1.39 4.10
C PRO A 182 5.35 2.26 5.08
N PHE A 183 4.07 1.98 5.25
CA PHE A 183 3.24 2.72 6.19
C PHE A 183 2.21 1.83 6.85
N GLU A 184 1.84 2.23 8.04
CA GLU A 184 0.91 1.50 8.88
C GLU A 184 -0.48 2.13 8.86
N ILE A 185 -1.50 1.28 8.72
CA ILE A 185 -2.90 1.64 8.95
C ILE A 185 -3.53 0.68 9.98
N PRO A 186 -4.05 1.22 11.11
CA PRO A 186 -3.86 2.60 11.57
C PRO A 186 -2.41 2.86 11.98
N ALA A 187 -1.97 4.12 12.00
CA ALA A 187 -0.57 4.46 12.27
C ALA A 187 -0.18 4.21 13.74
N SER A 188 0.95 3.53 14.00
CA SER A 188 1.49 3.36 15.36
C SER A 188 1.73 4.67 16.11
N THR A 189 2.05 5.73 15.38
CA THR A 189 2.39 7.05 15.92
C THR A 189 1.18 7.95 16.16
N ALA A 190 -0.05 7.45 15.96
CA ALA A 190 -1.24 8.21 16.29
C ALA A 190 -1.23 8.62 17.78
N SER A 191 -1.75 9.82 18.08
CA SER A 191 -1.77 10.36 19.44
C SER A 191 -2.65 9.53 20.37
N GLU A 192 -3.78 9.06 19.88
CA GLU A 192 -4.76 8.27 20.64
C GLU A 192 -4.61 6.77 20.39
N GLU A 193 -4.70 5.96 21.44
CA GLU A 193 -4.55 4.51 21.35
C GLU A 193 -5.61 3.86 20.45
N ARG A 194 -6.85 4.35 20.47
CA ARG A 194 -7.95 3.87 19.61
C ARG A 194 -7.67 4.06 18.11
N LEU A 195 -6.74 4.96 17.78
CA LEU A 195 -6.33 5.31 16.43
C LEU A 195 -5.04 4.59 15.99
N ARG A 196 -4.47 3.72 16.84
CA ARG A 196 -3.26 2.94 16.52
C ARG A 196 -3.56 1.53 16.02
N TRP A 197 -4.80 1.07 16.15
CA TRP A 197 -5.21 -0.30 15.87
C TRP A 197 -6.65 -0.36 15.38
N PHE A 198 -6.93 -1.22 14.40
CA PHE A 198 -8.28 -1.72 14.20
C PHE A 198 -8.59 -2.71 15.32
N THR A 199 -9.76 -2.58 15.93
CA THR A 199 -10.18 -3.45 17.02
C THR A 199 -11.45 -4.17 16.60
N PHE A 200 -11.45 -5.49 16.69
CA PHE A 200 -12.67 -6.28 16.47
C PHE A 200 -13.65 -5.98 17.62
N ASP A 201 -14.86 -5.56 17.28
CA ASP A 201 -15.87 -5.20 18.26
C ASP A 201 -16.65 -6.46 18.72
N LYS A 202 -17.91 -6.32 19.15
CA LYS A 202 -18.74 -7.46 19.57
C LYS A 202 -19.58 -8.05 18.45
N ASN A 203 -19.56 -7.46 17.26
CA ASN A 203 -20.34 -7.90 16.12
C ASN A 203 -19.51 -8.89 15.32
N GLU A 204 -19.81 -10.17 15.48
CA GLU A 204 -19.20 -11.23 14.69
C GLU A 204 -19.57 -11.09 13.21
N GLY A 205 -18.68 -11.53 12.31
CA GLY A 205 -18.89 -11.43 10.87
C GLY A 205 -17.62 -11.61 10.06
N SER A 206 -17.75 -11.52 8.74
CA SER A 206 -16.64 -11.48 7.81
C SER A 206 -16.31 -10.04 7.46
N GLU A 207 -15.16 -9.56 7.94
CA GLU A 207 -14.63 -8.24 7.64
C GLU A 207 -13.81 -8.28 6.36
N ARG A 208 -14.22 -7.54 5.33
CA ARG A 208 -13.47 -7.44 4.07
C ARG A 208 -12.92 -6.03 3.90
N LEU A 209 -11.60 -5.93 3.85
CA LEU A 209 -10.86 -4.70 3.60
C LEU A 209 -10.43 -4.65 2.13
N PHE A 210 -10.95 -3.67 1.40
CA PHE A 210 -10.62 -3.39 0.01
C PHE A 210 -9.58 -2.27 -0.04
N PHE A 211 -8.34 -2.62 -0.33
CA PHE A 211 -7.24 -1.68 -0.54
C PHE A 211 -7.25 -1.26 -2.00
N VAL A 212 -7.63 -0.01 -2.25
CA VAL A 212 -7.73 0.56 -3.59
C VAL A 212 -6.55 1.49 -3.78
N PHE A 213 -5.53 1.00 -4.50
CA PHE A 213 -4.33 1.76 -4.84
C PHE A 213 -4.47 2.35 -6.24
N THR A 214 -4.37 3.67 -6.36
CA THR A 214 -4.60 4.40 -7.61
C THR A 214 -3.44 5.31 -7.96
N ARG A 215 -3.22 5.55 -9.27
CA ARG A 215 -2.22 6.54 -9.73
C ARG A 215 -2.70 7.98 -9.57
N GLU A 216 -4.01 8.19 -9.75
CA GLU A 216 -4.69 9.47 -9.59
C GLU A 216 -5.74 9.36 -8.48
N PRO A 217 -6.12 10.45 -7.79
CA PRO A 217 -7.14 10.41 -6.76
C PRO A 217 -8.45 9.83 -7.29
N LEU A 218 -9.17 9.06 -6.47
CA LEU A 218 -10.52 8.63 -6.81
C LEU A 218 -11.42 9.87 -6.96
N PRO A 219 -12.18 9.98 -8.07
CA PRO A 219 -13.08 11.10 -8.25
C PRO A 219 -14.15 11.11 -7.16
N LEU A 220 -14.59 12.29 -6.75
CA LEU A 220 -15.67 12.50 -5.76
C LEU A 220 -15.36 12.02 -4.33
N VAL A 221 -14.16 11.51 -4.05
CA VAL A 221 -13.73 11.20 -2.69
C VAL A 221 -12.92 12.37 -2.15
N PRO A 222 -13.42 13.11 -1.14
CA PRO A 222 -12.64 14.20 -0.55
C PRO A 222 -11.41 13.64 0.17
N THR A 223 -10.30 14.37 0.08
CA THR A 223 -9.01 14.02 0.71
C THR A 223 -8.45 15.25 1.43
N GLU A 224 -7.47 15.05 2.30
CA GLU A 224 -6.75 16.14 2.99
C GLU A 224 -7.70 17.12 3.71
N ASP A 225 -7.51 18.43 3.50
CA ASP A 225 -8.32 19.48 4.14
C ASP A 225 -9.80 19.42 3.72
N ASP A 226 -10.11 18.96 2.50
CA ASP A 226 -11.49 18.79 2.02
C ASP A 226 -12.18 17.66 2.79
N LEU A 227 -11.48 16.57 3.09
CA LEU A 227 -12.01 15.48 3.92
C LEU A 227 -12.28 15.94 5.35
N ILE A 228 -11.34 16.66 5.94
CA ILE A 228 -11.49 17.19 7.30
C ILE A 228 -12.70 18.14 7.35
N THR A 229 -12.81 19.02 6.36
CA THR A 229 -13.92 19.98 6.24
C THR A 229 -15.24 19.26 6.05
N TYR A 230 -15.29 18.27 5.15
CA TYR A 230 -16.47 17.46 4.89
C TYR A 230 -17.00 16.77 6.15
N CYS A 231 -16.11 16.11 6.92
CA CYS A 231 -16.50 15.45 8.17
C CYS A 231 -16.95 16.42 9.27
N LYS A 232 -16.38 17.63 9.34
CA LYS A 232 -16.78 18.65 10.34
C LYS A 232 -18.14 19.29 10.03
N GLN A 233 -18.51 19.38 8.76
CA GLN A 233 -19.69 20.12 8.29
C GLN A 233 -21.01 19.35 8.36
N GLY A 234 -21.09 18.15 8.95
CA GLY A 234 -22.38 17.48 9.03
C GLY A 234 -22.40 16.25 9.91
N GLU A 235 -23.42 16.18 10.75
CA GLU A 235 -23.79 14.97 11.48
C GLU A 235 -24.07 13.84 10.47
N GLY A 236 -23.44 12.68 10.69
CA GLY A 236 -23.64 11.49 9.87
C GLY A 236 -22.94 11.47 8.49
N LYS A 237 -22.13 12.48 8.15
CA LYS A 237 -21.35 12.49 6.88
C LYS A 237 -20.17 11.52 6.89
N CYS A 238 -19.59 11.26 8.05
CA CYS A 238 -18.48 10.33 8.23
C CYS A 238 -18.90 9.14 9.12
N PRO A 239 -18.47 7.89 8.81
CA PRO A 239 -17.55 7.52 7.72
C PRO A 239 -18.20 7.65 6.33
N ILE A 240 -17.36 7.98 5.33
CA ILE A 240 -17.82 8.17 3.94
C ILE A 240 -18.31 6.84 3.38
N LYS A 241 -19.47 6.86 2.73
CA LYS A 241 -19.99 5.74 1.94
C LYS A 241 -19.77 6.06 0.46
N PRO A 242 -19.07 5.22 -0.30
CA PRO A 242 -18.82 5.48 -1.71
C PRO A 242 -20.13 5.51 -2.50
N GLU A 243 -20.18 6.35 -3.54
CA GLU A 243 -21.29 6.34 -4.49
C GLU A 243 -21.38 5.00 -5.22
N THR A 244 -22.59 4.65 -5.70
CA THR A 244 -22.85 3.33 -6.30
C THR A 244 -22.01 3.09 -7.55
N GLU A 245 -21.85 4.11 -8.41
CA GLU A 245 -21.07 4.01 -9.65
C GLU A 245 -19.57 3.80 -9.36
N MET A 246 -19.02 4.57 -8.41
CA MET A 246 -17.63 4.41 -7.98
C MET A 246 -17.39 3.03 -7.36
N TRP A 247 -18.30 2.55 -6.52
CA TRP A 247 -18.19 1.21 -5.94
C TRP A 247 -18.25 0.12 -7.02
N ALA A 248 -19.12 0.25 -8.01
CA ALA A 248 -19.19 -0.67 -9.15
C ALA A 248 -17.88 -0.68 -9.96
N GLN A 249 -17.22 0.48 -10.12
CA GLN A 249 -15.89 0.56 -10.73
C GLN A 249 -14.85 -0.22 -9.91
N ILE A 250 -14.82 -0.05 -8.58
CA ILE A 250 -13.91 -0.79 -7.69
C ILE A 250 -14.17 -2.30 -7.79
N GLN A 251 -15.44 -2.72 -7.83
CA GLN A 251 -15.81 -4.13 -8.01
C GLN A 251 -15.40 -4.68 -9.38
N THR A 252 -15.41 -3.85 -10.42
CA THR A 252 -14.91 -4.23 -11.74
C THR A 252 -13.40 -4.44 -11.71
N GLU A 253 -12.65 -3.51 -11.12
CA GLU A 253 -11.19 -3.60 -11.00
C GLU A 253 -10.72 -4.74 -10.09
N LEU A 254 -11.53 -5.14 -9.11
CA LEU A 254 -11.29 -6.32 -8.28
C LEU A 254 -11.19 -7.62 -9.11
N ASN A 255 -11.97 -7.72 -10.19
CA ASN A 255 -11.98 -8.91 -11.05
C ASN A 255 -10.91 -8.87 -12.15
N ALA A 256 -10.20 -7.75 -12.28
CA ALA A 256 -9.19 -7.62 -13.32
C ALA A 256 -7.90 -8.38 -12.95
N PRO A 257 -7.11 -8.86 -13.93
CA PRO A 257 -6.01 -9.79 -13.68
C PRO A 257 -4.92 -9.23 -12.75
N VAL A 258 -4.72 -9.91 -11.63
CA VAL A 258 -3.66 -9.64 -10.65
C VAL A 258 -2.89 -10.93 -10.38
N GLN A 259 -1.57 -10.80 -10.33
CA GLN A 259 -0.69 -11.87 -9.86
C GLN A 259 -0.44 -11.69 -8.36
N VAL A 260 -0.51 -12.77 -7.59
CA VAL A 260 -0.43 -12.73 -6.12
C VAL A 260 0.67 -13.68 -5.67
N ALA A 261 1.49 -13.23 -4.72
CA ALA A 261 2.45 -14.06 -4.00
C ALA A 261 2.16 -13.96 -2.50
N LYS A 262 2.06 -15.09 -1.80
CA LYS A 262 1.85 -15.12 -0.35
C LYS A 262 3.10 -15.65 0.35
N SER A 263 3.18 -15.47 1.66
CA SER A 263 4.25 -15.97 2.51
C SER A 263 3.61 -16.58 3.74
N GLU A 264 4.03 -17.78 4.11
CA GLU A 264 3.53 -18.51 5.27
C GLU A 264 4.30 -18.17 6.56
N ARG A 265 5.10 -17.10 6.53
CA ARG A 265 5.94 -16.66 7.65
C ARG A 265 5.14 -15.83 8.66
N TYR A 266 4.27 -16.49 9.42
CA TYR A 266 3.48 -15.89 10.50
C TYR A 266 4.15 -16.05 11.88
N GLY A 267 3.64 -15.34 12.89
CA GLY A 267 4.10 -15.43 14.27
C GLY A 267 5.40 -14.70 14.59
N LYS A 268 6.05 -14.06 13.60
CA LYS A 268 7.24 -13.24 13.80
C LYS A 268 6.86 -11.81 14.16
N ALA A 269 7.50 -11.28 15.21
CA ALA A 269 7.37 -9.87 15.58
C ALA A 269 7.77 -8.95 14.43
N GLN A 270 7.16 -7.77 14.37
CA GLN A 270 7.59 -6.67 13.53
C GLN A 270 9.04 -6.34 13.84
N THR A 271 9.86 -6.17 12.81
CA THR A 271 11.29 -5.89 12.99
C THR A 271 11.52 -4.41 13.30
N ALA A 272 12.67 -4.10 13.90
CA ALA A 272 13.08 -2.71 14.14
C ALA A 272 13.21 -1.91 12.83
N ILE A 273 13.68 -2.53 11.74
CA ILE A 273 13.82 -1.86 10.44
C ILE A 273 12.44 -1.48 9.88
N GLU A 274 11.43 -2.35 9.97
CA GLU A 274 10.06 -2.03 9.56
C GLU A 274 9.46 -0.91 10.43
N GLN A 275 9.72 -0.95 11.75
CA GLN A 275 9.25 0.08 12.67
C GLN A 275 9.90 1.44 12.39
N ASP A 276 11.22 1.47 12.17
CA ASP A 276 11.94 2.69 11.81
C ASP A 276 11.48 3.24 10.46
N ALA A 277 11.30 2.36 9.47
CA ALA A 277 10.85 2.74 8.13
C ALA A 277 9.48 3.43 8.15
N THR A 278 8.53 2.85 8.88
CA THR A 278 7.16 3.37 8.99
C THR A 278 7.06 4.65 9.81
N THR A 279 7.86 4.78 10.87
CA THR A 279 7.82 5.95 11.75
C THR A 279 8.59 7.14 11.18
N ARG A 280 9.68 6.89 10.43
CA ARG A 280 10.56 7.92 9.89
C ARG A 280 10.36 8.19 8.40
N GLY A 281 9.47 7.45 7.73
CA GLY A 281 9.24 7.57 6.29
C GLY A 281 10.44 7.16 5.46
N LEU A 282 11.17 6.12 5.89
CA LEU A 282 12.32 5.61 5.16
C LEU A 282 11.89 4.45 4.25
N GLY A 283 12.44 4.42 3.04
CA GLY A 283 12.21 3.30 2.13
C GLY A 283 12.88 2.02 2.63
N LEU A 284 12.26 0.87 2.39
CA LEU A 284 12.88 -0.43 2.62
C LEU A 284 13.80 -0.81 1.45
N SER A 285 14.94 -1.40 1.77
CA SER A 285 15.87 -1.98 0.80
C SER A 285 15.40 -3.37 0.35
N LYS A 286 15.99 -3.88 -0.74
CA LYS A 286 15.68 -5.21 -1.30
C LYS A 286 15.82 -6.36 -0.29
N ASN A 287 16.75 -6.25 0.66
CA ASN A 287 17.06 -7.31 1.62
C ASN A 287 16.32 -7.15 2.95
N ASP A 288 15.60 -6.03 3.13
CA ASP A 288 14.77 -5.82 4.32
C ASP A 288 13.51 -6.69 4.25
N PRO A 289 12.82 -6.90 5.38
CA PRO A 289 11.65 -7.77 5.44
C PRO A 289 10.65 -7.51 4.30
N GLU A 290 10.18 -8.62 3.75
CA GLU A 290 9.23 -8.63 2.64
C GLU A 290 7.78 -8.58 3.14
N PRO A 291 6.84 -8.06 2.34
CA PRO A 291 5.42 -8.14 2.65
C PRO A 291 4.92 -9.60 2.70
N SER A 292 4.01 -9.91 3.62
CA SER A 292 3.40 -11.25 3.69
C SER A 292 2.58 -11.60 2.45
N MET A 293 1.99 -10.60 1.79
CA MET A 293 1.30 -10.74 0.52
C MET A 293 1.78 -9.66 -0.44
N VAL A 294 2.06 -10.03 -1.68
CA VAL A 294 2.39 -9.10 -2.77
C VAL A 294 1.39 -9.31 -3.88
N MET A 295 0.81 -8.22 -4.38
CA MET A 295 -0.13 -8.21 -5.49
C MET A 295 0.39 -7.30 -6.59
N MET A 296 0.42 -7.77 -7.83
CA MET A 296 0.92 -7.03 -9.00
C MET A 296 -0.10 -7.06 -10.13
N ARG A 297 -0.41 -5.89 -10.72
CA ARG A 297 -1.22 -5.85 -11.95
C ARG A 297 -0.49 -6.58 -13.07
N ALA A 298 -1.24 -7.35 -13.86
CA ALA A 298 -0.69 -7.96 -15.06
C ALA A 298 -0.24 -6.90 -16.09
N SER A 299 -0.96 -5.78 -16.17
CA SER A 299 -0.74 -4.69 -17.13
C SER A 299 -0.04 -3.46 -16.54
N THR A 300 0.70 -2.73 -17.39
CA THR A 300 1.43 -1.49 -17.04
C THR A 300 0.60 -0.22 -17.20
N ASP A 301 -0.51 -0.28 -17.94
CA ASP A 301 -1.44 0.84 -18.18
C ASP A 301 -2.51 0.99 -17.10
N ALA A 302 -2.69 -0.03 -16.25
CA ALA A 302 -3.63 0.00 -15.14
C ALA A 302 -3.42 1.25 -14.28
N SER A 303 -4.52 1.94 -13.98
CA SER A 303 -4.55 3.12 -13.11
C SER A 303 -5.04 2.78 -11.69
N ILE A 304 -5.61 1.60 -11.50
CA ILE A 304 -6.15 1.08 -10.24
C ILE A 304 -5.67 -0.35 -10.02
N LEU A 305 -5.29 -0.66 -8.78
CA LEU A 305 -5.10 -2.00 -8.24
C LEU A 305 -6.00 -2.14 -7.01
N VAL A 306 -6.83 -3.19 -6.98
CA VAL A 306 -7.66 -3.52 -5.81
C VAL A 306 -7.15 -4.81 -5.18
N ALA A 307 -6.84 -4.76 -3.89
CA ALA A 307 -6.50 -5.92 -3.07
C ALA A 307 -7.56 -6.13 -1.99
N VAL A 308 -7.84 -7.39 -1.65
CA VAL A 308 -8.82 -7.72 -0.59
C VAL A 308 -8.15 -8.54 0.49
N LEU A 309 -8.31 -8.08 1.73
CA LEU A 309 -8.02 -8.86 2.92
C LEU A 309 -9.34 -9.22 3.60
N GLU A 310 -9.61 -10.51 3.70
CA GLU A 310 -10.76 -11.04 4.41
C GLU A 310 -10.30 -11.51 5.80
N LEU A 311 -10.98 -11.04 6.84
CA LEU A 311 -10.71 -11.34 8.23
C LEU A 311 -11.97 -11.92 8.85
N LEU A 312 -11.90 -13.15 9.34
CA LEU A 312 -13.02 -13.83 9.97
C LEU A 312 -13.09 -13.45 11.44
N HIS A 313 -14.18 -12.84 11.90
CA HIS A 313 -14.41 -12.49 13.29
C HIS A 313 -15.55 -13.33 13.87
N LYS A 314 -15.24 -14.08 14.95
CA LYS A 314 -16.19 -14.90 15.71
C LYS A 314 -15.93 -14.80 17.21
#